data_AF-A0A381U3X7-F1
#
_entry.id   AF-A0A381U3X7-F1
#
_cell.length_a   1.000
_cell.length_b   1.000
_cell.length_c   1.000
_cell.angle_alpha   90.00
_cell.angle_beta   90.00
_cell.angle_gamma   90.00
#
_symmetry.space_group_name_H-M   'P 1'
#
loop_
_entity.id
_entity.type
_entity.pdbx_description
1 polymer ?
#
loop_
_entity_poly.entity_id
_entity_poly.type
_entity_poly.pdbx_seq_one_letter_code
_entity_poly.pdbx_strand_id
1 'polypeptide(L)'
;MVLSDRSIKQELSNGRIVIDPINLEDVQPASVDVHMDKRLLVFRNTTRAYIDVKEPMEGLTELVEIDEQPFILHPGEFVLASTLEHIEVPDDLVARLEGKSSLGRIGLVIH
;
A
#
# COMPACT_ATOMS: atom_id res chain seq x y z
N MET A 1 10.84 16.77 10.41
CA MET A 1 11.95 16.76 9.43
C MET A 1 11.83 15.47 8.64
N VAL A 2 12.04 15.46 7.33
CA VAL A 2 11.99 14.22 6.51
C VAL A 2 13.35 13.52 6.60
N LEU A 3 13.34 12.20 6.76
CA LEU A 3 14.58 11.41 6.81
C LEU A 3 15.18 11.28 5.40
N SER A 4 16.48 11.51 5.29
CA SER A 4 17.24 11.21 4.07
C SER A 4 17.50 9.71 3.94
N ASP A 5 17.88 9.26 2.74
CA ASP A 5 18.36 7.91 2.44
C ASP A 5 19.36 7.36 3.47
N ARG A 6 20.35 8.16 3.86
CA ARG A 6 21.36 7.81 4.87
C ARG A 6 20.74 7.59 6.23
N SER A 7 19.81 8.48 6.61
CA SER A 7 19.12 8.41 7.90
C SER A 7 18.18 7.20 7.95
N ILE A 8 17.42 6.96 6.86
CA ILE A 8 16.56 5.78 6.72
C ILE A 8 17.38 4.50 6.88
N LYS A 9 18.51 4.39 6.17
CA LYS A 9 19.41 3.22 6.28
C LYS A 9 19.94 3.04 7.70
N GLN A 10 20.25 4.13 8.40
CA GLN A 10 20.70 4.09 9.79
C GLN A 10 19.59 3.61 10.73
N GLU A 11 18.38 4.15 10.61
CA GLU A 11 17.22 3.72 11.42
C GLU A 11 16.84 2.26 11.16
N LEU A 12 16.92 1.80 9.90
CA LEU A 12 16.76 0.38 9.53
C LEU A 12 17.84 -0.50 10.20
N SER A 13 19.12 -0.08 10.12
CA SER A 13 20.23 -0.83 10.71
C SER A 13 20.18 -0.90 12.24
N ASN A 14 19.61 0.13 12.88
CA ASN A 14 19.39 0.20 14.31
C ASN A 14 18.13 -0.57 14.75
N GLY A 15 17.36 -1.12 13.82
CA GLY A 15 16.10 -1.81 14.10
C GLY A 15 14.98 -0.90 14.63
N ARG A 16 15.10 0.42 14.44
CA ARG A 16 14.06 1.37 14.85
C ARG A 16 12.93 1.41 13.84
N ILE A 17 13.27 1.36 12.56
CA ILE A 17 12.32 1.13 11.47
C ILE A 17 12.47 -0.33 11.04
N VAL A 18 11.33 -1.03 10.91
CA VAL A 18 11.28 -2.38 10.35
C VAL A 18 10.53 -2.31 9.03
N ILE A 19 11.10 -2.92 7.99
CA ILE A 19 10.46 -3.18 6.70
C ILE A 19 10.82 -4.63 6.38
N ASP A 20 9.82 -5.52 6.29
CA ASP A 20 10.06 -6.94 6.04
C ASP A 20 9.10 -7.48 4.96
N PRO A 21 9.61 -7.95 3.81
CA PRO A 21 11.03 -7.98 3.41
C PRO A 21 11.57 -6.60 3.05
N ILE A 22 12.83 -6.32 3.37
CA ILE A 22 13.55 -5.13 2.89
C ILE A 22 14.50 -5.49 1.74
N ASN A 23 14.42 -4.70 0.67
CA ASN A 23 15.47 -4.62 -0.34
C ASN A 23 16.07 -3.21 -0.32
N LEU A 24 17.39 -3.11 -0.10
CA LEU A 24 18.08 -1.82 0.04
C LEU A 24 18.12 -1.01 -1.26
N GLU A 25 17.84 -1.63 -2.40
CA GLU A 25 17.70 -0.95 -3.70
C GLU A 25 16.44 -0.08 -3.76
N ASP A 26 15.43 -0.36 -2.94
CA ASP A 26 14.19 0.41 -2.87
C ASP A 26 14.33 1.71 -2.06
N VAL A 27 15.45 1.91 -1.37
CA VAL A 27 15.72 3.14 -0.63
C VAL A 27 16.03 4.29 -1.60
N GLN A 28 15.10 5.24 -1.67
CA GLN A 28 15.16 6.47 -2.44
C GLN A 28 15.80 7.60 -1.61
N PRO A 29 16.09 8.78 -2.20
CA PRO A 29 16.74 9.90 -1.51
C PRO A 29 16.09 10.34 -0.19
N ALA A 30 14.78 10.16 -0.04
CA ALA A 30 14.02 10.51 1.17
C ALA A 30 12.75 9.64 1.37
N SER A 31 12.74 8.43 0.81
CA SER A 31 11.62 7.49 0.91
C SER A 31 12.11 6.05 0.69
N VAL A 32 11.23 5.08 0.87
CA VAL A 32 11.46 3.67 0.51
C VAL A 32 10.31 3.26 -0.39
N ASP A 33 10.61 2.72 -1.57
CA ASP A 33 9.59 2.11 -2.42
C ASP A 33 9.02 0.87 -1.73
N VAL A 34 7.71 0.65 -1.84
CA VAL A 34 7.01 -0.53 -1.31
C VAL A 34 6.31 -1.24 -2.45
N HIS A 35 6.06 -2.54 -2.26
CA HIS A 35 5.49 -3.41 -3.27
C HIS A 35 4.04 -3.74 -2.93
N MET A 36 3.25 -4.07 -3.95
CA MET A 36 1.87 -4.48 -3.78
C MET A 36 1.81 -5.97 -3.42
N ASP A 37 1.03 -6.33 -2.39
CA ASP A 37 0.68 -7.72 -2.13
C ASP A 37 -0.22 -8.26 -3.27
N LYS A 38 -0.24 -9.57 -3.44
CA LYS A 38 -1.09 -10.27 -4.42
C LYS A 38 -2.55 -10.37 -3.97
N ARG A 39 -2.89 -9.98 -2.75
CA ARG A 39 -4.24 -10.08 -2.18
C ARG A 39 -4.96 -8.76 -2.31
N LEU A 40 -6.11 -8.79 -2.96
CA LEU A 40 -6.97 -7.64 -3.20
C LEU A 40 -8.37 -7.90 -2.66
N LEU A 41 -9.02 -6.87 -2.13
CA LEU A 41 -10.46 -6.91 -1.85
C LEU A 41 -11.20 -6.11 -2.92
N VAL A 42 -12.09 -6.80 -3.64
CA VAL A 42 -12.92 -6.22 -4.71
C VAL A 42 -14.35 -6.04 -4.21
N PHE A 43 -14.99 -4.91 -4.54
CA PHE A 43 -16.34 -4.60 -4.06
C PHE A 43 -17.42 -5.30 -4.89
N ARG A 44 -18.39 -5.91 -4.19
CA ARG A 44 -19.59 -6.50 -4.81
C ARG A 44 -20.71 -5.48 -4.94
N ASN A 45 -20.52 -4.52 -5.83
CA ASN A 45 -21.41 -3.36 -6.03
C ASN A 45 -22.86 -3.72 -6.41
N THR A 46 -23.12 -4.95 -6.86
CA THR A 46 -24.47 -5.41 -7.23
C THR A 46 -25.29 -5.91 -6.04
N THR A 47 -24.67 -6.12 -4.88
CA THR A 47 -25.35 -6.74 -3.72
C THR A 47 -26.04 -5.74 -2.79
N ARG A 48 -25.67 -4.45 -2.86
CA ARG A 48 -26.20 -3.38 -2.01
C ARG A 48 -26.42 -2.11 -2.84
N ALA A 49 -27.48 -1.37 -2.54
CA ALA A 49 -27.79 -0.11 -3.22
C ALA A 49 -26.93 1.07 -2.73
N TYR A 50 -26.40 0.99 -1.51
CA TYR A 50 -25.55 2.00 -0.89
C TYR A 50 -24.73 1.39 0.26
N ILE A 51 -23.76 2.15 0.76
CA ILE A 51 -22.96 1.80 1.94
C ILE A 51 -23.40 2.67 3.11
N ASP A 52 -23.89 2.05 4.20
CA ASP A 52 -24.09 2.71 5.48
C ASP A 52 -22.89 2.42 6.40
N VAL A 53 -22.17 3.46 6.79
CA VAL A 53 -20.98 3.34 7.65
C VAL A 53 -21.29 2.96 9.09
N LYS A 54 -22.56 2.97 9.51
CA LYS A 54 -23.01 2.57 10.84
C LYS A 54 -23.34 1.08 10.96
N GLU A 55 -23.49 0.40 9.83
CA GLU A 55 -23.88 -1.00 9.76
C GLU A 55 -22.67 -1.91 9.48
N PRO A 56 -22.74 -3.20 9.84
CA PRO A 56 -21.69 -4.16 9.50
C PRO A 56 -21.45 -4.26 7.97
N MET A 57 -20.18 -4.18 7.59
CA MET A 57 -19.73 -4.22 6.18
C MET A 57 -19.51 -5.66 5.66
N GLU A 58 -20.09 -6.67 6.33
CA GLU A 58 -19.92 -8.07 5.95
C GLU A 58 -20.42 -8.35 4.52
N GLY A 59 -19.61 -9.08 3.75
CA GLY A 59 -19.92 -9.47 2.37
C GLY A 59 -19.90 -8.33 1.35
N LEU A 60 -19.45 -7.12 1.73
CA LEU A 60 -19.28 -5.99 0.81
C LEU A 60 -18.14 -6.23 -0.18
N THR A 61 -17.13 -6.97 0.24
CA THR A 61 -15.95 -7.27 -0.57
C THR A 61 -15.73 -8.78 -0.71
N GLU A 62 -14.95 -9.14 -1.73
CA GLU A 62 -14.43 -10.48 -1.92
C GLU A 62 -12.91 -10.45 -2.08
N LEU A 63 -12.25 -11.47 -1.54
CA LEU A 63 -10.80 -11.64 -1.68
C LEU A 63 -10.50 -12.23 -3.06
N VAL A 64 -9.65 -11.52 -3.80
CA VAL A 64 -9.06 -11.96 -5.06
C VAL A 64 -7.54 -12.08 -4.85
N GLU A 65 -6.97 -13.21 -5.26
CA GLU A 65 -5.53 -13.43 -5.22
C GLU A 65 -4.98 -13.39 -6.66
N ILE A 66 -3.93 -12.58 -6.88
CA ILE A 66 -3.25 -12.46 -8.17
C ILE A 66 -2.27 -13.63 -8.30
N ASP A 67 -2.47 -14.45 -9.33
CA ASP A 67 -1.58 -15.55 -9.71
C ASP A 67 -0.76 -15.17 -10.96
N GLU A 68 -0.72 -16.03 -11.98
CA GLU A 68 0.08 -15.80 -13.20
C GLU A 68 -0.48 -14.67 -14.08
N GLN A 69 -1.75 -14.34 -13.94
CA GLN A 69 -2.42 -13.29 -14.71
C GLN A 69 -2.49 -11.98 -13.93
N PRO A 70 -2.18 -10.84 -14.56
CA PRO A 70 -2.25 -9.55 -13.90
C PRO A 70 -3.70 -9.22 -13.52
N PHE A 71 -3.86 -8.50 -12.41
CA PHE A 71 -5.14 -7.89 -12.07
C PHE A 71 -5.43 -6.70 -13.01
N ILE A 72 -6.58 -6.71 -13.65
CA ILE A 72 -7.01 -5.62 -14.54
C ILE A 72 -7.88 -4.65 -13.77
N LEU A 73 -7.32 -3.49 -13.41
CA LEU A 73 -8.06 -2.39 -12.80
C LEU A 73 -8.63 -1.49 -13.90
N HIS A 74 -9.95 -1.54 -14.10
CA HIS A 74 -10.63 -0.70 -15.07
C HIS A 74 -10.79 0.75 -14.58
N PRO A 75 -10.88 1.75 -15.48
CA PRO A 75 -11.13 3.13 -15.09
C PRO A 75 -12.42 3.28 -14.29
N GLY A 76 -12.35 3.96 -13.13
CA GLY A 76 -13.49 4.19 -12.24
C GLY A 76 -13.75 3.07 -11.23
N GLU A 77 -13.07 1.94 -11.35
CA GLU A 77 -13.14 0.86 -10.36
C GLU A 77 -12.27 1.16 -9.13
N PHE A 78 -12.69 0.61 -7.99
CA PHE A 78 -12.00 0.76 -6.71
C PHE A 78 -11.76 -0.62 -6.08
N VAL A 79 -10.54 -0.82 -5.61
CA VAL A 79 -10.10 -2.05 -4.93
C VAL A 79 -9.29 -1.69 -3.69
N LEU A 80 -9.32 -2.53 -2.67
CA LEU A 80 -8.39 -2.43 -1.55
C LEU A 80 -7.21 -3.35 -1.79
N ALA A 81 -6.01 -2.83 -1.61
CA ALA A 81 -4.76 -3.56 -1.68
C ALA A 81 -3.97 -3.33 -0.38
N SER A 82 -2.94 -4.13 -0.16
CA SER A 82 -1.96 -3.93 0.90
C SER A 82 -0.55 -3.88 0.33
N THR A 83 0.37 -3.33 1.10
CA THR A 83 1.79 -3.52 0.85
C THR A 83 2.17 -4.98 1.06
N LEU A 84 3.17 -5.46 0.32
CA LEU A 84 3.80 -6.75 0.56
C LEU A 84 4.58 -6.72 1.88
N GLU A 85 5.21 -5.57 2.16
CA GLU A 85 6.05 -5.37 3.32
C GLU A 85 5.22 -5.17 4.60
N HIS A 86 5.68 -5.79 5.68
CA HIS A 86 5.33 -5.43 7.04
C HIS A 86 6.20 -4.26 7.51
N ILE A 87 5.56 -3.20 8.01
CA ILE A 87 6.24 -1.94 8.34
C ILE A 87 5.99 -1.58 9.81
N GLU A 88 7.06 -1.37 10.56
CA GLU A 88 7.01 -0.83 11.93
C GLU A 88 7.82 0.45 12.02
N VAL A 89 7.28 1.44 12.71
CA VAL A 89 7.92 2.74 12.98
C VAL A 89 7.90 3.02 14.47
N PRO A 90 8.92 3.70 15.01
CA PRO A 90 8.98 4.06 16.42
C PRO A 90 7.96 5.18 16.74
N ASP A 91 7.71 5.41 18.02
CA ASP A 91 6.71 6.35 18.54
C ASP A 91 7.01 7.83 18.27
N ASP A 92 8.24 8.16 17.86
CA ASP A 92 8.71 9.50 17.52
C ASP A 92 8.76 9.76 16.00
N LEU A 93 8.32 8.81 15.16
CA LEU A 93 8.26 8.95 13.72
C LEU A 93 6.84 8.75 13.17
N VAL A 94 6.60 9.40 12.02
CA VAL A 94 5.40 9.18 11.21
C VAL A 94 5.81 8.88 9.78
N ALA A 95 5.21 7.84 9.20
CA ALA A 95 5.35 7.53 7.79
C ALA A 95 4.17 8.11 6.99
N ARG A 96 4.45 8.50 5.75
CA ARG A 96 3.43 8.94 4.80
C ARG A 96 3.57 8.13 3.53
N LEU A 97 2.46 7.58 3.05
CA LEU A 97 2.40 6.91 1.76
C LEU A 97 2.20 7.93 0.64
N GLU A 98 3.00 7.83 -0.42
CA GLU A 98 2.85 8.64 -1.62
C GLU A 98 2.96 7.73 -2.85
N GLY A 99 2.09 7.95 -3.84
CA GLY A 99 2.15 7.22 -5.11
C GLY A 99 3.35 7.64 -5.95
N LYS A 100 3.95 6.70 -6.69
CA LYS A 100 5.04 7.02 -7.63
C LYS A 100 4.53 7.90 -8.76
N SER A 101 5.30 8.92 -9.13
CA SER A 101 4.92 9.85 -10.20
C SER A 101 4.66 9.15 -11.54
N SER A 102 5.37 8.06 -11.84
CA SER A 102 5.12 7.24 -13.03
C SER A 102 3.69 6.67 -13.08
N LEU A 103 3.18 6.20 -11.93
CA LEU A 103 1.85 5.62 -11.79
C LEU A 103 0.77 6.70 -11.73
N GLY A 104 1.03 7.80 -11.02
CA GLY A 104 0.10 8.94 -10.98
C GLY A 104 -0.20 9.53 -12.37
N ARG A 105 0.78 9.53 -13.28
CA ARG A 105 0.60 10.03 -14.66
C ARG A 105 -0.30 9.16 -15.54
N ILE A 106 -0.54 7.91 -15.16
CA ILE A 106 -1.48 7.02 -15.87
C ILE A 106 -2.83 6.92 -15.18
N GLY A 107 -3.09 7.79 -14.19
CA GLY A 107 -4.37 7.86 -13.49
C GLY A 107 -4.52 6.84 -12.36
N LEU A 108 -3.45 6.14 -11.98
CA LEU A 108 -3.48 5.26 -10.81
C LEU A 108 -3.33 6.11 -9.54
N VAL A 109 -4.33 6.02 -8.66
CA VAL A 109 -4.36 6.72 -7.38
C VAL A 109 -4.10 5.72 -6.26
N ILE A 110 -3.11 6.03 -5.41
CA ILE A 110 -2.71 5.22 -4.26
C ILE A 110 -2.74 6.14 -3.05
N HIS A 111 -3.20 5.63 -1.91
CA HIS A 111 -3.28 6.35 -0.64
C HIS A 111 -3.06 5.41 0.52
#